data_AF-A0A4V1SHZ5-F1
#
_entry.id   AF-A0A4V1SHZ5-F1
#
_cell.length_a   1.000
_cell.length_b   1.000
_cell.length_c   1.000
_cell.angle_alpha   90.00
_cell.angle_beta   90.00
_cell.angle_gamma   90.00
#
_symmetry.space_group_name_H-M   'P 1'
#
loop_
_entity.id
_entity.type
_entity.pdbx_description
1 polymer ?
#
loop_
_entity_poly.entity_id
_entity_poly.type
_entity_poly.pdbx_seq_one_letter_code
_entity_poly.pdbx_strand_id
1 'polypeptide(L)'
;MQEAFRIIDEDGIRNVSEAGRRVGIHHRTLKNLLGNPYVVGIRSYTKIRDQSRKSVKAGGRQKDRPKIERRPDQIIRVRIIPENEQAVTQERFDRVQQFLAEIADKHERFVAPHKGINLLSSIGRCGKCGERLYTVSSSRRAPDGSKSKGHYICKSHYYLFRGKLPSCSQGWTQREKADQLISAFFARFLSDPEFLEAILVHARSKQKGSVIAMASAPELIRSQLADIEKRDRRLLDAIETGAISLAEVKQRRQRLEEQKQALLRSMQDSGVAGDSRDLPAGVIGRIASMDATAWAALTCPRERKKLVSAIFMEIYVDGESITAFRLAPSLVGSDSGDWGWVADIPVTLPEPFRLEPAACPVELPPGHRQCTRCLTALPPSGFYGKRPACRECEKKANNARYAAKVAAAKAKTLTPRPLE
;
A
#
# COMPACT_ATOMS: atom_id res chain seq x y z
N MET A 1 -30.68 -23.87 9.61
CA MET A 1 -30.06 -22.78 10.40
C MET A 1 -29.91 -23.17 11.85
N GLN A 2 -30.97 -23.59 12.54
CA GLN A 2 -30.93 -24.15 13.89
C GLN A 2 -29.82 -25.19 14.09
N GLU A 3 -29.74 -26.15 13.18
CA GLU A 3 -28.71 -27.20 13.23
C GLU A 3 -27.27 -26.66 13.16
N ALA A 4 -27.04 -25.59 12.40
CA ALA A 4 -25.70 -24.99 12.34
C ALA A 4 -25.31 -24.31 13.65
N PHE A 5 -26.27 -23.69 14.35
CA PHE A 5 -26.04 -23.14 15.68
C PHE A 5 -25.88 -24.26 16.72
N ARG A 6 -26.66 -25.34 16.63
CA ARG A 6 -26.54 -26.53 17.49
C ARG A 6 -25.16 -27.15 17.42
N ILE A 7 -24.65 -27.42 16.22
CA ILE A 7 -23.33 -28.03 15.99
C ILE A 7 -22.18 -27.15 16.51
N ILE A 8 -22.31 -25.82 16.45
CA ILE A 8 -21.25 -24.91 16.90
C ILE A 8 -21.29 -24.75 18.43
N ASP A 9 -22.49 -24.61 19.00
CA ASP A 9 -22.70 -24.34 20.43
C ASP A 9 -22.62 -25.61 21.28
N GLU A 10 -23.32 -26.69 20.89
CA GLU A 10 -23.42 -27.94 21.65
C GLU A 10 -22.34 -28.95 21.24
N ASP A 11 -22.18 -29.23 19.95
CA ASP A 11 -21.17 -30.20 19.47
C ASP A 11 -19.74 -29.60 19.50
N GLY A 12 -19.60 -28.31 19.84
CA GLY A 12 -18.33 -27.64 20.05
C GLY A 12 -17.47 -27.47 18.80
N ILE A 13 -18.03 -27.55 17.59
CA ILE A 13 -17.24 -27.48 16.35
C ILE A 13 -16.71 -26.06 16.13
N ARG A 14 -15.40 -25.91 16.35
CA ARG A 14 -14.71 -24.61 16.21
C ARG A 14 -14.29 -24.26 14.78
N ASN A 15 -14.54 -25.12 13.80
CA ASN A 15 -14.20 -24.88 12.39
C ASN A 15 -15.45 -24.63 11.52
N VAL A 16 -15.64 -23.39 11.06
CA VAL A 16 -16.79 -23.00 10.21
C VAL A 16 -16.83 -23.77 8.89
N SER A 17 -15.68 -24.23 8.37
CA SER A 17 -15.65 -25.05 7.14
C SER A 17 -16.15 -26.45 7.37
N GLU A 18 -15.87 -27.01 8.56
CA GLU A 18 -16.38 -28.31 8.96
C GLU A 18 -17.88 -28.24 9.27
N ALA A 19 -18.30 -27.24 10.04
CA ALA A 19 -19.71 -26.98 10.30
C ALA A 19 -20.49 -26.82 8.99
N GLY A 20 -19.94 -26.05 8.03
CA GLY A 20 -20.51 -25.87 6.70
C GLY A 20 -20.68 -27.17 5.91
N ARG A 21 -19.70 -28.09 5.97
CA ARG A 21 -19.81 -29.41 5.32
C ARG A 21 -20.92 -30.25 5.94
N ARG A 22 -21.05 -30.26 7.28
CA ARG A 22 -22.08 -31.05 7.98
C ARG A 22 -23.50 -30.57 7.67
N VAL A 23 -23.71 -29.26 7.55
CA VAL A 23 -25.03 -28.69 7.26
C VAL A 23 -25.31 -28.49 5.76
N GLY A 24 -24.36 -28.83 4.88
CA GLY A 24 -24.50 -28.64 3.43
C GLY A 24 -24.47 -27.18 2.95
N ILE A 25 -23.90 -26.25 3.74
CA ILE A 25 -23.81 -24.82 3.40
C ILE A 25 -22.34 -24.43 3.22
N HIS A 26 -22.02 -23.78 2.10
CA HIS A 26 -20.66 -23.29 1.88
C HIS A 26 -20.20 -22.34 3.01
N HIS A 27 -19.00 -22.57 3.55
CA HIS A 27 -18.48 -21.91 4.76
C HIS A 27 -18.58 -20.38 4.78
N ARG A 28 -18.40 -19.70 3.64
CA ARG A 28 -18.55 -18.24 3.54
C ARG A 28 -20.01 -17.80 3.72
N THR A 29 -20.93 -18.52 3.11
CA THR A 29 -22.36 -18.27 3.24
C THR A 29 -22.81 -18.55 4.66
N LEU A 30 -22.36 -19.67 5.23
CA LEU A 30 -22.65 -20.02 6.62
C LEU A 30 -22.17 -18.92 7.58
N LYS A 31 -20.92 -18.45 7.44
CA LYS A 31 -20.40 -17.35 8.27
C LYS A 31 -21.28 -16.10 8.20
N ASN A 32 -21.75 -15.72 7.01
CA ASN A 32 -22.62 -14.54 6.85
C ASN A 32 -24.00 -14.75 7.50
N LEU A 33 -24.54 -15.96 7.44
CA LEU A 33 -25.82 -16.29 8.06
C LEU A 33 -25.73 -16.32 9.59
N LEU A 34 -24.65 -16.90 10.14
CA LEU A 34 -24.40 -16.95 11.59
C LEU A 34 -24.22 -15.56 12.21
N GLY A 35 -23.63 -14.62 11.48
CA GLY A 35 -23.41 -13.24 11.95
C GLY A 35 -24.60 -12.31 11.75
N ASN A 36 -25.70 -12.76 11.14
CA ASN A 36 -26.83 -11.90 10.80
C ASN A 36 -27.89 -11.94 11.91
N PRO A 37 -28.21 -10.81 12.57
CA PRO A 37 -29.26 -10.74 13.60
C PRO A 37 -30.66 -11.15 13.12
N TYR A 38 -30.86 -11.33 11.82
CA TYR A 38 -32.10 -11.86 11.27
C TYR A 38 -32.53 -13.19 11.91
N VAL A 39 -31.59 -14.04 12.33
CA VAL A 39 -31.91 -15.35 12.95
C VAL A 39 -32.58 -15.23 14.32
N VAL A 40 -32.34 -14.12 15.03
CA VAL A 40 -33.03 -13.74 16.28
C VAL A 40 -34.21 -12.80 16.03
N GLY A 41 -34.64 -12.68 14.77
CA GLY A 41 -35.78 -11.83 14.40
C GLY A 41 -35.51 -10.34 14.36
N ILE A 42 -34.24 -9.92 14.34
CA ILE A 42 -33.86 -8.50 14.32
C ILE A 42 -33.29 -8.14 12.94
N ARG A 43 -33.87 -7.12 12.31
CA ARG A 43 -33.33 -6.51 11.08
C ARG A 43 -32.62 -5.21 11.41
N SER A 44 -31.32 -5.17 11.15
CA SER A 44 -30.51 -3.96 11.34
C SER A 44 -30.24 -3.24 10.01
N TYR A 45 -30.45 -1.93 10.00
CA TYR A 45 -30.12 -1.05 8.88
C TYR A 45 -28.90 -0.23 9.26
N THR A 46 -27.72 -0.70 8.88
CA THR A 46 -26.42 -0.07 9.21
C THR A 46 -25.93 0.90 8.15
N LYS A 47 -26.61 1.00 7.00
CA LYS A 47 -26.17 1.83 5.87
C LYS A 47 -27.23 2.86 5.48
N ILE A 48 -26.77 3.99 4.97
CA ILE A 48 -27.60 5.06 4.39
C ILE A 48 -26.98 5.52 3.06
N ARG A 49 -27.79 6.06 2.14
CA ARG A 49 -27.29 6.68 0.91
C ARG A 49 -26.62 8.01 1.27
N ASP A 50 -25.42 8.24 0.79
CA ASP A 50 -24.69 9.49 1.04
C ASP A 50 -25.42 10.68 0.41
N GLN A 51 -25.96 11.55 1.26
CA GLN A 51 -26.67 12.76 0.82
C GLN A 51 -25.71 13.91 0.51
N SER A 52 -24.47 13.88 0.99
CA SER A 52 -23.49 14.97 0.87
C SER A 52 -22.96 15.14 -0.56
N ARG A 53 -22.92 14.07 -1.35
CA ARG A 53 -22.37 14.10 -2.73
C ARG A 53 -23.41 13.68 -3.76
N LYS A 54 -23.56 14.49 -4.80
CA LYS A 54 -24.24 14.08 -6.04
C LYS A 54 -23.21 13.34 -6.91
N SER A 55 -23.49 12.08 -7.26
CA SER A 55 -22.68 11.32 -8.21
C SER A 55 -23.31 11.40 -9.60
N VAL A 56 -22.50 11.64 -10.62
CA VAL A 56 -22.94 11.76 -12.02
C VAL A 56 -22.19 10.74 -12.87
N LYS A 57 -22.85 10.10 -13.84
CA LYS A 57 -22.22 9.20 -14.83
C LYS A 57 -21.50 10.03 -15.91
N ALA A 58 -20.69 9.38 -16.74
CA ALA A 58 -19.93 9.97 -17.85
C ALA A 58 -20.80 10.52 -19.03
N GLY A 59 -22.02 10.97 -18.76
CA GLY A 59 -22.95 11.53 -19.73
C GLY A 59 -24.06 12.35 -19.05
N GLY A 60 -23.76 13.00 -17.92
CA GLY A 60 -24.69 13.90 -17.21
C GLY A 60 -25.83 13.23 -16.43
N ARG A 61 -26.13 11.94 -16.68
CA ARG A 61 -27.14 11.19 -15.92
C ARG A 61 -26.74 11.02 -14.46
N GLN A 62 -27.68 11.24 -13.55
CA GLN A 62 -27.47 11.02 -12.12
C GLN A 62 -27.14 9.54 -11.87
N LYS A 63 -26.06 9.29 -11.13
CA LYS A 63 -25.65 7.96 -10.67
C LYS A 63 -26.31 7.68 -9.32
N ASP A 64 -26.43 6.38 -9.00
CA ASP A 64 -26.73 5.97 -7.64
C ASP A 64 -25.74 6.58 -6.65
N ARG A 65 -26.29 7.20 -5.60
CA ARG A 65 -25.49 7.68 -4.47
C ARG A 65 -24.87 6.48 -3.75
N PRO A 66 -23.58 6.55 -3.36
CA PRO A 66 -22.91 5.46 -2.66
C PRO A 66 -23.57 5.23 -1.30
N LYS A 67 -23.55 3.98 -0.82
CA LYS A 67 -23.98 3.64 0.54
C LYS A 67 -22.81 3.89 1.50
N ILE A 68 -23.05 4.67 2.54
CA ILE A 68 -22.14 4.91 3.65
C ILE A 68 -22.67 4.24 4.92
N GLU A 69 -21.79 4.00 5.88
CA GLU A 69 -22.19 3.48 7.19
C GLU A 69 -22.90 4.58 7.99
N ARG A 70 -23.96 4.17 8.70
CA ARG A 70 -24.64 5.02 9.67
C ARG A 70 -23.74 5.16 10.91
N ARG A 71 -23.83 6.31 11.56
CA ARG A 71 -23.25 6.47 12.90
C ARG A 71 -23.94 5.52 13.89
N PRO A 72 -23.27 5.09 14.97
CA PRO A 72 -23.82 4.12 15.92
C PRO A 72 -25.20 4.51 16.48
N ASP A 73 -25.41 5.80 16.74
CA ASP A 73 -26.67 6.40 17.21
C ASP A 73 -27.80 6.39 16.16
N GLN A 74 -27.47 6.21 14.89
CA GLN A 74 -28.42 6.24 13.77
C GLN A 74 -28.75 4.85 13.20
N ILE A 75 -28.25 3.78 13.83
CA ILE A 75 -28.51 2.41 13.41
C ILE A 75 -29.95 2.05 13.78
N ILE A 76 -30.76 1.77 12.75
CA ILE A 76 -32.16 1.38 12.95
C ILE A 76 -32.19 -0.15 13.13
N ARG A 77 -32.73 -0.61 14.26
CA ARG A 77 -32.98 -2.03 14.53
C ARG A 77 -34.48 -2.24 14.64
N VAL A 78 -35.04 -3.10 13.80
CA VAL A 78 -36.47 -3.42 13.76
C VAL A 78 -36.65 -4.89 14.09
N ARG A 79 -37.49 -5.19 15.08
CA ARG A 79 -37.92 -6.56 15.35
C ARG A 79 -38.96 -6.95 14.32
N ILE A 80 -38.67 -8.00 13.55
CA ILE A 80 -39.46 -8.46 12.41
C ILE A 80 -40.05 -9.87 12.62
N ILE A 81 -39.50 -10.65 13.54
CA ILE A 81 -40.01 -11.98 13.90
C ILE A 81 -40.28 -11.97 15.42
N PRO A 82 -41.50 -12.38 15.85
CA PRO A 82 -41.82 -12.47 17.27
C PRO A 82 -41.02 -13.60 17.94
N GLU A 83 -40.87 -13.54 19.27
CA GLU A 83 -39.94 -14.41 20.02
C GLU A 83 -40.21 -15.90 19.86
N ASN A 84 -41.49 -16.27 19.82
CA ASN A 84 -41.97 -17.63 19.65
C ASN A 84 -41.67 -18.24 18.26
N GLU A 85 -41.33 -17.42 17.27
CA GLU A 85 -41.05 -17.86 15.89
C GLU A 85 -39.58 -17.70 15.48
N GLN A 86 -38.72 -17.30 16.42
CA GLN A 86 -37.30 -17.11 16.15
C GLN A 86 -36.62 -18.45 15.85
N ALA A 87 -35.74 -18.43 14.85
CA ALA A 87 -34.97 -19.62 14.52
C ALA A 87 -34.01 -20.00 15.65
N VAL A 88 -33.47 -19.03 16.39
CA VAL A 88 -32.47 -19.24 17.44
C VAL A 88 -32.73 -18.25 18.58
N THR A 89 -32.51 -18.66 19.83
CA THR A 89 -32.62 -17.76 20.99
C THR A 89 -31.49 -16.72 21.00
N GLN A 90 -31.72 -15.59 21.67
CA GLN A 90 -30.73 -14.52 21.77
C GLN A 90 -29.42 -15.01 22.44
N GLU A 91 -29.54 -15.85 23.47
CA GLU A 91 -28.39 -16.36 24.24
C GLU A 91 -27.51 -17.27 23.38
N ARG A 92 -28.13 -18.16 22.59
CA ARG A 92 -27.40 -19.04 21.66
C ARG A 92 -26.74 -18.22 20.55
N PHE A 93 -27.42 -17.18 20.06
CA PHE A 93 -26.84 -16.27 19.08
C PHE A 93 -25.60 -15.56 19.63
N ASP A 94 -25.67 -15.03 20.85
CA ASP A 94 -24.58 -14.29 21.48
C ASP A 94 -23.36 -15.18 21.74
N ARG A 95 -23.55 -16.42 22.20
CA ARG A 95 -22.45 -17.40 22.34
C ARG A 95 -21.75 -17.68 21.01
N VAL A 96 -22.52 -17.85 19.92
CA VAL A 96 -21.95 -18.03 18.59
C VAL A 96 -21.25 -16.76 18.10
N GLN A 97 -21.74 -15.55 18.43
CA GLN A 97 -21.03 -14.31 18.10
C GLN A 97 -19.67 -14.22 18.83
N GLN A 98 -19.61 -14.60 20.10
CA GLN A 98 -18.34 -14.66 20.86
C GLN A 98 -17.35 -15.61 20.18
N PHE A 99 -17.79 -16.80 19.80
CA PHE A 99 -16.97 -17.75 19.04
C PHE A 99 -16.48 -17.19 17.69
N LEU A 100 -17.35 -16.53 16.92
CA LEU A 100 -16.94 -15.90 15.66
C LEU A 100 -15.92 -14.77 15.88
N ALA A 101 -16.06 -14.01 16.97
CA ALA A 101 -15.11 -12.99 17.38
C ALA A 101 -13.75 -13.59 17.76
N GLU A 102 -13.71 -14.70 18.51
CA GLU A 102 -12.48 -15.43 18.82
C GLU A 102 -11.76 -15.93 17.55
N ILE A 103 -12.50 -16.46 16.57
CA ILE A 103 -11.90 -16.87 15.29
C ILE A 103 -11.31 -15.66 14.57
N ALA A 104 -12.05 -14.54 14.55
CA ALA A 104 -11.59 -13.32 13.90
C ALA A 104 -10.31 -12.78 14.56
N ASP A 105 -10.27 -12.75 15.89
CA ASP A 105 -9.11 -12.34 16.69
C ASP A 105 -7.91 -13.28 16.47
N LYS A 106 -8.11 -14.60 16.52
CA LYS A 106 -7.06 -15.58 16.19
C LYS A 106 -6.52 -15.40 14.78
N HIS A 107 -7.41 -15.17 13.80
CA HIS A 107 -6.98 -14.88 12.43
C HIS A 107 -6.18 -13.57 12.39
N GLU A 108 -6.60 -12.52 13.08
CA GLU A 108 -5.90 -11.23 13.10
C GLU A 108 -4.54 -11.31 13.80
N ARG A 109 -4.40 -12.11 14.86
CA ARG A 109 -3.15 -12.31 15.60
C ARG A 109 -2.17 -13.24 14.91
N PHE A 110 -2.65 -14.35 14.35
CA PHE A 110 -1.76 -15.42 13.89
C PHE A 110 -1.72 -15.57 12.36
N VAL A 111 -2.73 -15.13 11.62
CA VAL A 111 -2.81 -15.38 10.17
C VAL A 111 -2.62 -14.10 9.37
N ALA A 112 -3.31 -13.02 9.73
CA ALA A 112 -3.23 -11.73 9.05
C ALA A 112 -1.82 -11.12 9.01
N PRO A 113 -0.97 -11.24 10.06
CA PRO A 113 0.40 -10.71 10.03
C PRO A 113 1.31 -11.49 9.09
N HIS A 114 1.05 -12.79 8.92
CA HIS A 114 1.84 -13.68 8.06
C HIS A 114 1.27 -13.86 6.65
N LYS A 115 0.06 -13.33 6.39
CA LYS A 115 -0.53 -13.30 5.06
C LYS A 115 0.26 -12.28 4.23
N GLY A 116 0.73 -12.70 3.04
CA GLY A 116 1.67 -11.95 2.19
C GLY A 116 1.24 -10.52 1.85
N ILE A 117 1.53 -9.59 2.75
CA ILE A 117 1.40 -8.16 2.54
C ILE A 117 2.63 -7.74 1.73
N ASN A 118 2.37 -7.20 0.54
CA ASN A 118 3.39 -6.76 -0.40
C ASN A 118 3.80 -5.33 -0.02
N LEU A 119 5.09 -5.05 0.18
CA LEU A 119 5.55 -3.73 0.65
C LEU A 119 5.14 -2.60 -0.30
N LEU A 120 5.23 -2.80 -1.62
CA LEU A 120 4.83 -1.80 -2.62
C LEU A 120 3.33 -1.73 -2.89
N SER A 121 2.52 -2.60 -2.30
CA SER A 121 1.08 -2.46 -2.50
C SER A 121 0.63 -1.07 -2.00
N SER A 122 -0.23 -0.40 -2.77
CA SER A 122 -0.70 0.99 -2.61
C SER A 122 0.29 2.14 -2.86
N ILE A 123 1.60 1.95 -2.66
CA ILE A 123 2.61 3.03 -2.79
C ILE A 123 3.52 2.90 -4.03
N GLY A 124 3.63 1.71 -4.62
CA GLY A 124 4.54 1.45 -5.74
C GLY A 124 4.09 2.07 -7.06
N ARG A 125 5.03 2.78 -7.71
CA ARG A 125 4.91 3.38 -9.05
C ARG A 125 6.01 2.84 -9.97
N CYS A 126 5.71 2.79 -11.26
CA CYS A 126 6.68 2.42 -12.28
C CYS A 126 7.65 3.58 -12.53
N GLY A 127 8.95 3.34 -12.43
CA GLY A 127 9.99 4.34 -12.68
C GLY A 127 10.05 4.84 -14.13
N LYS A 128 9.49 4.11 -15.09
CA LYS A 128 9.48 4.48 -16.51
C LYS A 128 8.27 5.32 -16.94
N CYS A 129 7.07 4.93 -16.50
CA CYS A 129 5.82 5.56 -16.97
C CYS A 129 4.99 6.21 -15.86
N GLY A 130 5.43 6.14 -14.60
CA GLY A 130 4.73 6.71 -13.44
C GLY A 130 3.46 5.99 -13.00
N GLU A 131 2.94 5.04 -13.79
CA GLU A 131 1.72 4.30 -13.44
C GLU A 131 1.90 3.34 -12.26
N ARG A 132 0.77 2.93 -11.64
CA ARG A 132 0.77 2.07 -10.46
C ARG A 132 1.39 0.68 -10.73
N LEU A 133 2.12 0.14 -9.76
CA LEU A 133 2.53 -1.27 -9.74
C LEU A 133 1.44 -2.17 -9.13
N TYR A 134 1.17 -3.29 -9.79
CA TYR A 134 0.26 -4.33 -9.35
C TYR A 134 1.05 -5.58 -8.97
N THR A 135 0.55 -6.36 -8.02
CA THR A 135 1.13 -7.67 -7.71
C THR A 135 0.39 -8.77 -8.46
N VAL A 136 1.14 -9.68 -9.06
CA VAL A 136 0.64 -10.92 -9.66
C VAL A 136 1.24 -12.12 -8.94
N SER A 137 0.40 -13.06 -8.52
CA SER A 137 0.85 -14.32 -7.94
C SER A 137 1.42 -15.23 -9.03
N SER A 138 2.52 -15.92 -8.72
CA SER A 138 3.06 -16.97 -9.58
C SER A 138 2.57 -18.33 -9.08
N SER A 139 2.10 -19.19 -9.99
CA SER A 139 1.81 -20.60 -9.69
C SER A 139 3.07 -21.47 -9.72
N ARG A 140 4.19 -20.95 -10.24
CA ARG A 140 5.46 -21.69 -10.31
C ARG A 140 6.10 -21.78 -8.93
N ARG A 141 6.76 -22.90 -8.64
CA ARG A 141 7.61 -23.02 -7.46
C ARG A 141 8.93 -22.30 -7.68
N ALA A 142 9.48 -21.74 -6.62
CA ALA A 142 10.84 -21.21 -6.63
C ALA A 142 11.86 -22.37 -6.80
N PRO A 143 13.12 -22.08 -7.19
CA PRO A 143 14.14 -23.11 -7.40
C PRO A 143 14.40 -24.02 -6.19
N ASP A 144 14.12 -23.52 -4.98
CA ASP A 144 14.22 -24.24 -3.70
C ASP A 144 12.99 -25.12 -3.39
N GLY A 145 11.98 -25.16 -4.27
CA GLY A 145 10.74 -25.91 -4.09
C GLY A 145 9.67 -25.19 -3.27
N SER A 146 9.93 -23.98 -2.78
CA SER A 146 8.95 -23.15 -2.06
C SER A 146 7.95 -22.49 -3.03
N LYS A 147 6.85 -21.93 -2.50
CA LYS A 147 5.88 -21.17 -3.31
C LYS A 147 6.51 -19.84 -3.73
N SER A 148 6.57 -19.55 -5.03
CA SER A 148 7.01 -18.24 -5.52
C SER A 148 6.08 -17.14 -4.99
N LYS A 149 6.67 -16.04 -4.50
CA LYS A 149 5.89 -14.91 -3.98
C LYS A 149 5.33 -14.01 -5.10
N GLY A 150 5.65 -14.30 -6.37
CA GLY A 150 5.10 -13.61 -7.53
C GLY A 150 5.92 -12.42 -8.00
N HIS A 151 5.29 -11.50 -8.72
CA HIS A 151 5.95 -10.35 -9.34
C HIS A 151 5.18 -9.05 -9.11
N TYR A 152 5.90 -7.92 -9.10
CA TYR A 152 5.34 -6.60 -9.34
C TYR A 152 5.38 -6.29 -10.83
N ILE A 153 4.26 -5.81 -11.37
CA ILE A 153 4.12 -5.45 -12.78
C ILE A 153 3.49 -4.07 -12.93
N CYS A 154 3.88 -3.33 -13.96
CA CYS A 154 3.21 -2.07 -14.29
C CYS A 154 1.73 -2.32 -14.64
N LYS A 155 0.87 -1.37 -14.27
CA LYS A 155 -0.55 -1.33 -14.65
C LYS A 155 -0.79 -1.63 -16.13
N SER A 156 0.07 -1.14 -17.04
CA SER A 156 -0.02 -1.42 -18.48
C SER A 156 0.01 -2.92 -18.82
N HIS A 157 0.68 -3.74 -18.01
CA HIS A 157 0.78 -5.19 -18.20
C HIS A 157 -0.27 -5.98 -17.39
N TYR A 158 -1.01 -5.31 -16.50
CA TYR A 158 -2.03 -5.98 -15.69
C TYR A 158 -3.24 -6.34 -16.55
N TYR A 159 -3.77 -7.56 -16.38
CA TYR A 159 -4.76 -8.14 -17.31
C TYR A 159 -6.02 -7.29 -17.54
N LEU A 160 -6.47 -6.50 -16.54
CA LEU A 160 -7.63 -5.60 -16.69
C LEU A 160 -7.37 -4.35 -17.55
N PHE A 161 -6.10 -3.96 -17.70
CA PHE A 161 -5.67 -2.71 -18.35
C PHE A 161 -4.80 -2.96 -19.58
N ARG A 162 -4.40 -4.22 -19.82
CA ARG A 162 -3.66 -4.61 -21.02
C ARG A 162 -4.43 -4.20 -22.28
N GLY A 163 -3.79 -3.43 -23.16
CA GLY A 163 -4.40 -2.88 -24.38
C GLY A 163 -5.22 -1.60 -24.19
N LYS A 164 -5.41 -1.11 -22.96
CA LYS A 164 -6.10 0.16 -22.66
C LYS A 164 -5.15 1.32 -22.36
N LEU A 165 -3.88 1.01 -22.11
CA LEU A 165 -2.82 1.97 -21.82
C LEU A 165 -1.67 1.75 -22.82
N PRO A 166 -0.85 2.79 -23.10
CA PRO A 166 0.39 2.62 -23.82
C PRO A 166 1.25 1.51 -23.20
N SER A 167 1.88 0.70 -24.05
CA SER A 167 2.74 -0.39 -23.60
C SER A 167 3.98 0.16 -22.91
N CYS A 168 4.11 -0.08 -21.61
CA CYS A 168 5.33 0.26 -20.88
C CYS A 168 6.45 -0.74 -21.19
N SER A 169 7.70 -0.30 -21.18
CA SER A 169 8.89 -1.15 -21.30
C SER A 169 9.41 -1.67 -19.95
N GLN A 170 8.62 -1.51 -18.87
CA GLN A 170 8.95 -2.03 -17.55
C GLN A 170 8.83 -3.55 -17.55
N GLY A 171 9.90 -4.22 -17.13
CA GLY A 171 9.90 -5.67 -16.93
C GLY A 171 9.06 -6.12 -15.75
N TRP A 172 8.97 -7.44 -15.57
CA TRP A 172 8.33 -8.02 -14.39
C TRP A 172 9.36 -8.13 -13.28
N THR A 173 9.19 -7.37 -12.20
CA THR A 173 10.13 -7.40 -11.07
C THR A 173 9.72 -8.49 -10.10
N GLN A 174 10.65 -9.38 -9.73
CA GLN A 174 10.40 -10.40 -8.70
C GLN A 174 10.06 -9.73 -7.37
N ARG A 175 8.99 -10.22 -6.71
CA ARG A 175 8.48 -9.57 -5.50
C ARG A 175 9.52 -9.53 -4.38
N GLU A 176 10.22 -10.64 -4.17
CA GLU A 176 11.28 -10.77 -3.17
C GLU A 176 12.38 -9.73 -3.37
N LYS A 177 12.87 -9.58 -4.60
CA LYS A 177 13.94 -8.64 -4.92
C LYS A 177 13.51 -7.19 -4.71
N ALA A 178 12.30 -6.84 -5.17
CA ALA A 178 11.74 -5.51 -4.93
C ALA A 178 11.56 -5.23 -3.43
N ASP A 179 11.03 -6.18 -2.67
CA ASP A 179 10.84 -6.03 -1.23
C ASP A 179 12.19 -5.90 -0.49
N GLN A 180 13.23 -6.62 -0.91
CA GLN A 180 14.61 -6.47 -0.41
C GLN A 180 15.19 -5.09 -0.75
N LEU A 181 15.04 -4.65 -1.99
CA LEU A 181 15.49 -3.33 -2.47
C LEU A 181 14.89 -2.19 -1.64
N ILE A 182 13.58 -2.24 -1.40
CA ILE A 182 12.89 -1.23 -0.57
C ILE A 182 13.36 -1.32 0.86
N SER A 183 13.55 -2.54 1.38
CA SER A 183 13.98 -2.71 2.77
C SER A 183 15.37 -2.13 3.01
N ALA A 184 16.30 -2.29 2.04
CA ALA A 184 17.63 -1.71 2.09
C ALA A 184 17.60 -0.19 1.89
N PHE A 185 16.80 0.29 0.94
CA PHE A 185 16.61 1.73 0.74
C PHE A 185 16.06 2.39 1.99
N PHE A 186 15.03 1.79 2.60
CA PHE A 186 14.42 2.26 3.84
C PHE A 186 15.41 2.26 5.00
N ALA A 187 16.20 1.19 5.15
CA ALA A 187 17.24 1.13 6.18
C ALA A 187 18.27 2.25 6.00
N ARG A 188 18.81 2.46 4.79
CA ARG A 188 19.72 3.57 4.51
C ARG A 188 19.06 4.92 4.77
N PHE A 189 17.81 5.08 4.34
CA PHE A 189 17.03 6.30 4.54
C PHE A 189 16.84 6.65 6.03
N LEU A 190 16.75 5.65 6.92
CA LEU A 190 16.68 5.87 8.37
C LEU A 190 18.06 6.08 9.03
N SER A 191 19.09 5.39 8.55
CA SER A 191 20.40 5.34 9.21
C SER A 191 21.41 6.39 8.72
N ASP A 192 21.18 7.01 7.56
CA ASP A 192 22.12 7.92 6.89
C ASP A 192 21.48 9.31 6.68
N PRO A 193 21.57 10.21 7.69
CA PRO A 193 21.06 11.58 7.60
C PRO A 193 21.69 12.39 6.46
N GLU A 194 22.98 12.18 6.19
CA GLU A 194 23.71 12.89 5.13
C GLU A 194 23.18 12.53 3.74
N PHE A 195 22.85 11.25 3.52
CA PHE A 195 22.20 10.80 2.29
C PHE A 195 20.85 11.49 2.06
N LEU A 196 20.03 11.61 3.11
CA LEU A 196 18.75 12.30 3.01
C LEU A 196 18.93 13.79 2.72
N GLU A 197 19.85 14.46 3.42
CA GLU A 197 20.15 15.87 3.20
C GLU A 197 20.60 16.11 1.75
N ALA A 198 21.54 15.29 1.26
CA ALA A 198 22.04 15.37 -0.11
C ALA A 198 20.93 15.23 -1.16
N ILE A 199 20.00 14.28 -0.95
CA ILE A 199 18.85 14.10 -1.85
C ILE A 199 17.94 15.33 -1.85
N LEU A 200 17.60 15.89 -0.69
CA LEU A 200 16.69 17.04 -0.59
C LEU A 200 17.33 18.31 -1.17
N VAL A 201 18.61 18.54 -0.91
CA VAL A 201 19.37 19.65 -1.50
C VAL A 201 19.44 19.52 -3.02
N HIS A 202 19.74 18.32 -3.53
CA HIS A 202 19.73 18.05 -4.97
C HIS A 202 18.36 18.31 -5.59
N ALA A 203 17.28 17.86 -4.94
CA ALA A 203 15.92 18.07 -5.40
C ALA A 203 15.57 19.57 -5.50
N ARG A 204 15.95 20.37 -4.50
CA ARG A 204 15.76 21.83 -4.52
C ARG A 204 16.54 22.49 -5.66
N SER A 205 17.77 22.05 -5.93
CA SER A 205 18.59 22.59 -7.02
C SER A 205 17.95 22.34 -8.40
N LYS A 206 17.38 21.15 -8.62
CA LYS A 206 16.64 20.81 -9.86
C LYS A 206 15.35 21.60 -10.00
N GLN A 207 14.63 21.82 -8.90
CA GLN A 207 13.43 22.66 -8.92
C GLN A 207 13.80 24.10 -9.32
N LYS A 208 14.83 24.70 -8.71
CA LYS A 208 15.30 26.04 -9.07
C LYS A 208 15.76 26.12 -10.54
N GLY A 209 16.43 25.07 -11.05
CA GLY A 209 16.82 24.99 -12.46
C GLY A 209 15.65 24.84 -13.43
N SER A 210 14.57 24.15 -13.03
CA SER A 210 13.35 23.98 -13.83
C SER A 210 12.43 25.21 -13.82
N VAL A 211 12.51 26.05 -12.78
CA VAL A 211 11.71 27.29 -12.65
C VAL A 211 12.15 28.38 -13.64
N ILE A 212 13.32 28.25 -14.28
CA ILE A 212 13.74 29.16 -15.37
C ILE A 212 12.97 28.87 -16.68
N ALA A 213 12.27 27.73 -16.80
CA ALA A 213 11.57 27.32 -18.03
C ALA A 213 10.02 27.28 -17.93
N MET A 214 9.43 27.50 -16.77
CA MET A 214 7.97 27.64 -16.59
C MET A 214 7.71 28.93 -15.83
N ALA A 215 6.92 29.83 -16.43
CA ALA A 215 6.53 31.11 -15.83
C ALA A 215 6.20 30.91 -14.34
N SER A 216 6.95 31.64 -13.52
CA SER A 216 6.98 31.48 -12.07
C SER A 216 5.58 31.70 -11.49
N ALA A 217 5.24 31.10 -10.34
CA ALA A 217 3.97 31.37 -9.64
C ALA A 217 3.66 32.89 -9.50
N PRO A 218 4.66 33.78 -9.30
CA PRO A 218 4.50 35.23 -9.41
C PRO A 218 3.98 35.73 -10.77
N GLU A 219 4.42 35.18 -11.91
CA GLU A 219 3.92 35.57 -13.24
C GLU A 219 2.47 35.14 -13.47
N LEU A 220 2.07 33.96 -13.00
CA LEU A 220 0.69 33.51 -13.11
C LEU A 220 -0.25 34.40 -12.29
N ILE A 221 0.16 34.78 -11.07
CA ILE A 221 -0.61 35.67 -10.21
C ILE A 221 -0.64 37.09 -10.79
N ARG A 222 0.46 37.60 -11.36
CA ARG A 222 0.48 38.89 -12.08
C ARG A 222 -0.46 38.88 -13.30
N SER A 223 -0.48 37.79 -14.06
CA SER A 223 -1.41 37.61 -15.20
C SER A 223 -2.87 37.63 -14.75
N GLN A 224 -3.20 36.95 -13.65
CA GLN A 224 -4.54 36.97 -13.07
C GLN A 224 -4.94 38.36 -12.55
N LEU A 225 -4.00 39.14 -12.00
CA LEU A 225 -4.23 40.52 -11.60
C LEU A 225 -4.57 41.40 -12.82
N ALA A 226 -3.80 41.27 -13.90
CA ALA A 226 -4.02 42.00 -15.15
C ALA A 226 -5.38 41.67 -15.77
N ASP A 227 -5.84 40.43 -15.66
CA ASP A 227 -7.17 40.00 -16.13
C ASP A 227 -8.32 40.54 -15.27
N ILE A 228 -8.10 40.75 -13.96
CA ILE A 228 -9.07 41.42 -13.09
C ILE A 228 -9.16 42.91 -13.45
N GLU A 229 -8.03 43.58 -13.66
CA GLU A 229 -8.00 44.98 -14.08
C GLU A 229 -8.65 45.19 -15.45
N LYS A 230 -8.47 44.26 -16.38
CA LYS A 230 -9.15 44.28 -17.68
C LYS A 230 -10.67 44.11 -17.55
N ARG A 231 -11.13 43.32 -16.57
CA ARG A 231 -12.56 43.16 -16.27
C ARG A 231 -13.15 44.40 -15.58
N ASP A 232 -12.40 45.06 -14.71
CA ASP A 232 -12.83 46.32 -14.08
C ASP A 232 -12.93 47.45 -15.13
N ARG A 233 -11.97 47.56 -16.05
CA ARG A 233 -12.06 48.51 -17.18
C ARG A 233 -13.30 48.29 -18.05
N ARG A 234 -13.61 47.04 -18.42
CA ARG A 234 -14.81 46.70 -19.19
C ARG A 234 -16.13 46.99 -18.46
N LEU A 235 -16.12 46.99 -17.13
CA LEU A 235 -17.29 47.37 -16.33
C LEU A 235 -17.53 48.89 -16.36
N LEU A 236 -16.47 49.69 -16.46
CA LEU A 236 -16.57 51.15 -16.65
C LEU A 236 -17.16 51.47 -18.03
N ASP A 237 -16.67 50.81 -19.09
CA ASP A 237 -17.21 50.97 -20.45
C ASP A 237 -18.70 50.57 -20.55
N ALA A 238 -19.13 49.56 -19.76
CA ALA A 238 -20.52 49.11 -19.70
C ALA A 238 -21.46 50.07 -18.94
N ILE A 239 -20.92 50.94 -18.06
CA ILE A 239 -21.67 52.04 -17.43
C ILE A 239 -21.89 53.16 -18.45
N GLU A 240 -20.85 53.53 -19.19
CA GLU A 240 -20.91 54.62 -20.18
C GLU A 240 -21.91 54.33 -21.30
N THR A 241 -22.06 53.06 -21.66
CA THR A 241 -23.03 52.59 -22.66
C THR A 241 -24.44 52.35 -22.09
N GLY A 242 -24.65 52.58 -20.79
CA GLY A 242 -25.96 52.43 -20.12
C GLY A 242 -26.47 50.98 -20.03
N ALA A 243 -25.63 49.99 -20.31
CA ALA A 243 -26.03 48.59 -20.42
C ALA A 243 -26.31 47.91 -19.07
N ILE A 244 -25.89 48.52 -17.95
CA ILE A 244 -25.99 47.95 -16.60
C ILE A 244 -26.33 49.06 -15.59
N SER A 245 -27.16 48.76 -14.59
CA SER A 245 -27.52 49.71 -13.52
C SER A 245 -26.35 50.00 -12.56
N LEU A 246 -26.31 51.21 -12.00
CA LEU A 246 -25.29 51.63 -11.02
C LEU A 246 -25.19 50.71 -9.79
N ALA A 247 -26.33 50.18 -9.33
CA ALA A 247 -26.38 49.27 -8.19
C ALA A 247 -25.70 47.92 -8.50
N GLU A 248 -25.93 47.39 -9.71
CA GLU A 248 -25.35 46.13 -10.14
C GLU A 248 -23.84 46.25 -10.41
N VAL A 249 -23.38 47.42 -10.88
CA VAL A 249 -21.94 47.68 -11.03
C VAL A 249 -21.24 47.78 -9.68
N LYS A 250 -21.85 48.43 -8.69
CA LYS A 250 -21.30 48.50 -7.33
C LYS A 250 -21.08 47.11 -6.74
N GLN A 251 -22.03 46.20 -6.93
CA GLN A 251 -21.92 44.81 -6.46
C GLN A 251 -20.83 44.02 -7.20
N ARG A 252 -20.74 44.16 -8.53
CA ARG A 252 -19.71 43.48 -9.33
C ARG A 252 -18.30 43.98 -9.01
N ARG A 253 -18.15 45.29 -8.78
CA ARG A 253 -16.87 45.91 -8.40
C ARG A 253 -16.39 45.45 -7.03
N GLN A 254 -17.30 45.36 -6.06
CA GLN A 254 -16.99 44.82 -4.74
C GLN A 254 -16.46 43.38 -4.83
N ARG A 255 -17.07 42.53 -5.65
CA ARG A 255 -16.63 41.14 -5.86
C ARG A 255 -15.26 41.04 -6.54
N LEU A 256 -14.94 41.94 -7.47
CA LEU A 256 -13.62 42.00 -8.10
C LEU A 256 -12.56 42.50 -7.12
N GLU A 257 -12.90 43.46 -6.25
CA GLU A 257 -11.99 43.94 -5.21
C GLU A 257 -11.70 42.86 -4.16
N GLU A 258 -12.72 42.11 -3.73
CA GLU A 258 -12.53 40.95 -2.85
C GLU A 258 -11.60 39.90 -3.48
N GLN A 259 -11.76 39.62 -4.79
CA GLN A 259 -10.86 38.73 -5.53
C GLN A 259 -9.43 39.27 -5.62
N LYS A 260 -9.28 40.58 -5.86
CA LYS A 260 -7.98 41.26 -5.90
C LYS A 260 -7.29 41.21 -4.54
N GLN A 261 -8.00 41.50 -3.46
CA GLN A 261 -7.48 41.45 -2.10
C GLN A 261 -7.10 40.02 -1.69
N ALA A 262 -7.87 39.00 -2.09
CA ALA A 262 -7.51 37.60 -1.86
C ALA A 262 -6.22 37.20 -2.59
N LEU A 263 -6.05 37.64 -3.85
CA LEU A 263 -4.82 37.40 -4.61
C LEU A 263 -3.62 38.17 -4.05
N LEU A 264 -3.80 39.41 -3.61
CA LEU A 264 -2.75 40.22 -2.97
C LEU A 264 -2.31 39.62 -1.63
N ARG A 265 -3.24 39.09 -0.82
CA ARG A 265 -2.89 38.32 0.39
C ARG A 265 -2.10 37.07 0.04
N SER A 266 -2.51 36.34 -0.99
CA SER A 266 -1.76 35.17 -1.46
C SER A 266 -0.35 35.53 -1.95
N MET A 267 -0.14 36.74 -2.51
CA MET A 267 1.19 37.27 -2.85
C MET A 267 2.01 37.67 -1.62
N GLN A 268 1.38 38.27 -0.60
CA GLN A 268 2.04 38.65 0.65
C GLN A 268 2.44 37.41 1.44
N ASP A 269 1.58 36.39 1.50
CA ASP A 269 1.90 35.08 2.09
C ASP A 269 3.03 34.36 1.33
N SER A 270 3.14 34.60 0.02
CA SER A 270 4.27 34.12 -0.81
C SER A 270 5.52 35.02 -0.72
N GLY A 271 5.41 36.21 -0.12
CA GLY A 271 6.42 37.26 -0.08
C GLY A 271 6.98 37.54 1.32
N VAL A 272 6.43 36.94 2.37
CA VAL A 272 7.12 36.82 3.66
C VAL A 272 8.27 35.85 3.42
N ALA A 273 9.46 36.42 3.23
CA ALA A 273 10.74 35.75 3.36
C ALA A 273 10.85 35.17 4.79
N GLY A 274 10.18 34.04 5.01
CA GLY A 274 10.41 33.17 6.14
C GLY A 274 11.80 32.55 5.97
N ASP A 275 12.59 32.66 7.03
CA ASP A 275 13.98 32.25 7.11
C ASP A 275 14.25 30.92 6.38
N SER A 276 15.20 30.92 5.46
CA SER A 276 15.49 29.82 4.53
C SER A 276 16.23 28.63 5.18
N ARG A 277 15.88 28.25 6.41
CA ARG A 277 16.45 27.07 7.09
C ARG A 277 15.31 26.19 7.64
N ASP A 278 15.54 24.88 7.59
CA ASP A 278 14.90 23.87 8.48
C ASP A 278 13.85 22.88 7.94
N LEU A 279 13.48 22.81 6.64
CA LEU A 279 12.80 21.58 6.18
C LEU A 279 13.72 20.35 6.25
N PRO A 280 14.95 20.37 5.68
CA PRO A 280 15.85 19.22 5.77
C PRO A 280 16.10 18.85 7.23
N ALA A 281 16.44 19.80 8.10
CA ALA A 281 16.68 19.54 9.52
C ALA A 281 15.44 18.99 10.26
N GLY A 282 14.24 19.53 10.01
CA GLY A 282 13.01 19.07 10.65
C GLY A 282 12.51 17.72 10.15
N VAL A 283 12.71 17.40 8.87
CA VAL A 283 12.40 16.08 8.30
C VAL A 283 13.45 15.05 8.72
N ILE A 284 14.74 15.39 8.67
CA ILE A 284 15.85 14.58 9.18
C ILE A 284 15.66 14.30 10.67
N GLY A 285 15.32 15.29 11.50
CA GLY A 285 15.06 15.11 12.91
C GLY A 285 13.90 14.15 13.19
N ARG A 286 12.79 14.28 12.45
CA ARG A 286 11.65 13.34 12.54
C ARG A 286 12.02 11.92 12.11
N ILE A 287 12.85 11.76 11.08
CA ILE A 287 13.31 10.46 10.61
C ILE A 287 14.35 9.85 11.57
N ALA A 288 15.27 10.65 12.09
CA ALA A 288 16.27 10.23 13.07
C ALA A 288 15.63 9.78 14.39
N SER A 289 14.46 10.36 14.74
CA SER A 289 13.66 9.87 15.87
C SER A 289 13.01 8.49 15.61
N MET A 290 12.99 8.03 14.36
CA MET A 290 12.55 6.68 14.02
C MET A 290 13.74 5.73 14.14
N ASP A 291 13.64 4.80 15.08
CA ASP A 291 14.72 3.88 15.40
C ASP A 291 15.00 2.89 14.25
N ALA A 292 16.15 3.05 13.60
CA ALA A 292 16.63 2.13 12.57
C ALA A 292 16.87 0.70 13.10
N THR A 293 17.20 0.55 14.39
CA THR A 293 17.34 -0.76 15.03
C THR A 293 15.97 -1.41 15.24
N ALA A 294 14.93 -0.63 15.53
CA ALA A 294 13.55 -1.11 15.51
C ALA A 294 13.15 -1.62 14.12
N TRP A 295 13.50 -0.91 13.03
CA TRP A 295 13.26 -1.41 11.66
C TRP A 295 13.91 -2.79 11.40
N ALA A 296 15.16 -2.98 11.83
CA ALA A 296 15.86 -4.25 11.68
C ALA A 296 15.20 -5.39 12.49
N ALA A 297 14.66 -5.08 13.67
CA ALA A 297 13.97 -6.03 14.53
C ALA A 297 12.56 -6.41 14.05
N LEU A 298 11.91 -5.58 13.23
CA LEU A 298 10.57 -5.87 12.69
C LEU A 298 10.63 -7.08 11.75
N THR A 299 10.02 -8.19 12.15
CA THR A 299 9.88 -9.39 11.29
C THR A 299 8.52 -9.45 10.58
N CYS A 300 7.53 -8.72 11.08
CA CYS A 300 6.17 -8.72 10.56
C CYS A 300 6.03 -7.83 9.30
N PRO A 301 5.63 -8.37 8.12
CA PRO A 301 5.45 -7.59 6.88
C PRO A 301 4.43 -6.45 6.99
N ARG A 302 3.41 -6.60 7.84
CA ARG A 302 2.39 -5.56 8.05
C ARG A 302 2.95 -4.33 8.74
N GLU A 303 3.73 -4.55 9.79
CA GLU A 303 4.38 -3.48 10.56
C GLU A 303 5.41 -2.77 9.69
N ARG A 304 6.21 -3.54 8.94
CA ARG A 304 7.12 -2.97 7.94
C ARG A 304 6.38 -2.10 6.93
N LYS A 305 5.28 -2.58 6.37
CA LYS A 305 4.48 -1.79 5.42
C LYS A 305 3.91 -0.52 6.06
N LYS A 306 3.43 -0.60 7.31
CA LYS A 306 2.88 0.55 8.05
C LYS A 306 3.94 1.64 8.20
N LEU A 307 5.15 1.27 8.58
CA LEU A 307 6.26 2.21 8.75
C LEU A 307 6.70 2.81 7.41
N VAL A 308 6.86 1.98 6.37
CA VAL A 308 7.18 2.46 5.01
C VAL A 308 6.12 3.45 4.50
N SER A 309 4.84 3.17 4.72
CA SER A 309 3.73 4.03 4.28
C SER A 309 3.57 5.30 5.12
N ALA A 310 4.19 5.37 6.31
CA ALA A 310 4.21 6.57 7.13
C ALA A 310 5.23 7.60 6.61
N ILE A 311 6.30 7.12 5.94
CA ILE A 311 7.35 7.97 5.37
C ILE A 311 7.08 8.26 3.88
N PHE A 312 6.70 7.24 3.11
CA PHE A 312 6.55 7.32 1.67
C PHE A 312 5.10 7.25 1.25
N MET A 313 4.64 8.27 0.52
CA MET A 313 3.38 8.23 -0.20
C MET A 313 3.53 7.43 -1.50
N GLU A 314 4.65 7.61 -2.20
CA GLU A 314 4.95 6.90 -3.45
C GLU A 314 6.43 6.53 -3.56
N ILE A 315 6.72 5.37 -4.15
CA ILE A 315 8.09 4.92 -4.48
C ILE A 315 8.12 4.45 -5.93
N TYR A 316 9.05 4.99 -6.72
CA TYR A 316 9.20 4.73 -8.14
C TYR A 316 10.29 3.69 -8.39
N VAL A 317 9.91 2.55 -8.95
CA VAL A 317 10.80 1.40 -9.15
C VAL A 317 10.96 1.11 -10.64
N ASP A 318 12.20 1.06 -11.12
CA ASP A 318 12.58 0.56 -12.44
C ASP A 318 13.41 -0.71 -12.29
N GLY A 319 12.83 -1.86 -12.64
CA GLY A 319 13.46 -3.17 -12.48
C GLY A 319 13.89 -3.43 -11.03
N GLU A 320 15.20 -3.47 -10.81
CA GLU A 320 15.86 -3.69 -9.51
C GLU A 320 16.47 -2.40 -8.94
N SER A 321 15.94 -1.23 -9.34
CA SER A 321 16.38 0.08 -8.87
C SER A 321 15.23 0.99 -8.44
N ILE A 322 15.48 1.83 -7.45
CA ILE A 322 14.58 2.92 -7.05
C ILE A 322 15.09 4.21 -7.71
N THR A 323 14.19 4.96 -8.34
CA THR A 323 14.53 6.14 -9.15
C THR A 323 14.05 7.44 -8.52
N ALA A 324 12.90 7.40 -7.86
CA ALA A 324 12.29 8.54 -7.21
C ALA A 324 11.39 8.09 -6.06
N PHE A 325 11.04 9.01 -5.18
CA PHE A 325 10.06 8.80 -4.13
C PHE A 325 9.28 10.08 -3.84
N ARG A 326 8.15 9.96 -3.16
CA ARG A 326 7.36 11.10 -2.68
C ARG A 326 7.11 10.90 -1.19
N LEU A 327 7.46 11.91 -0.39
CA LEU A 327 7.28 11.86 1.05
C LEU A 327 5.79 11.97 1.40
N ALA A 328 5.42 11.36 2.52
CA ALA A 328 4.09 11.50 3.08
C ALA A 328 3.89 12.95 3.57
N PRO A 329 2.73 13.58 3.31
CA PRO A 329 2.45 14.95 3.78
C PRO A 329 2.58 15.10 5.31
N SER A 330 2.24 14.04 6.06
CA SER A 330 2.40 13.97 7.52
C SER A 330 3.85 14.10 7.98
N LEU A 331 4.81 13.69 7.15
CA LEU A 331 6.23 13.78 7.45
C LEU A 331 6.82 15.16 7.12
N VAL A 332 6.20 15.89 6.20
CA VAL A 332 6.65 17.24 5.79
C VAL A 332 6.10 18.29 6.76
N GLY A 333 4.85 18.15 7.23
CA GLY A 333 4.22 19.08 8.16
C GLY A 333 3.64 20.34 7.48
N SER A 334 2.77 21.06 8.19
CA SER A 334 2.15 22.31 7.71
C SER A 334 3.16 23.46 7.57
N ASP A 335 4.21 23.44 8.40
CA ASP A 335 5.17 24.54 8.53
C ASP A 335 6.39 24.31 7.62
N SER A 336 6.15 23.77 6.42
CA SER A 336 7.18 23.37 5.47
C SER A 336 7.74 24.52 4.62
N GLY A 337 7.17 25.73 4.77
CA GLY A 337 7.54 26.91 4.00
C GLY A 337 7.59 26.63 2.50
N ASP A 338 8.66 27.10 1.85
CA ASP A 338 8.94 26.87 0.42
C ASP A 338 9.14 25.40 0.01
N TRP A 339 9.11 24.46 0.95
CA TRP A 339 9.36 23.04 0.67
C TRP A 339 8.10 22.16 0.64
N GLY A 340 6.90 22.74 0.75
CA GLY A 340 5.64 21.99 0.66
C GLY A 340 5.53 21.11 -0.61
N TRP A 341 6.15 21.55 -1.71
CA TRP A 341 6.19 20.83 -2.98
C TRP A 341 6.82 19.43 -2.89
N VAL A 342 7.65 19.12 -1.88
CA VAL A 342 8.27 17.79 -1.71
C VAL A 342 7.23 16.71 -1.38
N ALA A 343 6.07 17.11 -0.82
CA ALA A 343 4.93 16.23 -0.64
C ALA A 343 4.09 16.08 -1.93
N ASP A 344 4.15 17.05 -2.84
CA ASP A 344 3.32 17.11 -4.06
C ASP A 344 4.03 16.56 -5.30
N ILE A 345 5.35 16.70 -5.39
CA ILE A 345 6.17 16.33 -6.54
C ILE A 345 7.14 15.23 -6.12
N PRO A 346 7.33 14.17 -6.94
CA PRO A 346 8.30 13.13 -6.62
C PRO A 346 9.72 13.68 -6.64
N VAL A 347 10.45 13.42 -5.56
CA VAL A 347 11.89 13.67 -5.44
C VAL A 347 12.64 12.62 -6.24
N THR A 348 13.35 13.06 -7.27
CA THR A 348 14.18 12.19 -8.11
C THR A 348 15.54 12.01 -7.45
N LEU A 349 15.98 10.76 -7.33
CA LEU A 349 17.31 10.45 -6.82
C LEU A 349 18.37 10.91 -7.84
N PRO A 350 19.51 11.47 -7.39
CA PRO A 350 20.60 11.83 -8.29
C PRO A 350 21.13 10.60 -9.05
N GLU A 351 21.24 9.47 -8.35
CA GLU A 351 21.56 8.17 -8.92
C GLU A 351 20.51 7.14 -8.49
N PRO A 352 20.07 6.23 -9.38
CA PRO A 352 19.13 5.19 -9.00
C PRO A 352 19.69 4.30 -7.89
N PHE A 353 18.98 4.19 -6.77
CA PHE A 353 19.38 3.31 -5.68
C PHE A 353 19.25 1.85 -6.12
N ARG A 354 20.34 1.10 -5.98
CA ARG A 354 20.42 -0.33 -6.27
C ARG A 354 20.97 -1.04 -5.05
N LEU A 355 20.56 -2.29 -4.87
CA LEU A 355 21.29 -3.18 -3.95
C LEU A 355 22.69 -3.33 -4.51
N GLU A 356 23.72 -3.10 -3.69
CA GLU A 356 25.05 -3.50 -4.08
C GLU A 356 25.02 -5.00 -4.41
N PRO A 357 25.54 -5.42 -5.56
CA PRO A 357 25.69 -6.84 -5.83
C PRO A 357 26.49 -7.41 -4.67
N ALA A 358 25.99 -8.51 -4.07
CA ALA A 358 26.75 -9.26 -3.08
C ALA A 358 28.18 -9.40 -3.61
N ALA A 359 29.16 -8.99 -2.81
CA ALA A 359 30.56 -8.87 -3.20
C ALA A 359 30.94 -9.95 -4.22
N CYS A 360 31.54 -9.49 -5.33
CA CYS A 360 31.94 -10.28 -6.49
C CYS A 360 32.38 -11.70 -6.09
N PRO A 361 31.96 -12.76 -6.80
CA PRO A 361 32.39 -14.11 -6.49
C PRO A 361 33.91 -14.12 -6.43
N VAL A 362 34.44 -14.57 -5.29
CA VAL A 362 35.85 -14.90 -5.06
C VAL A 362 36.48 -15.31 -6.39
N GLU A 363 37.48 -14.57 -6.88
CA GLU A 363 38.16 -14.91 -8.14
C GLU A 363 38.54 -16.39 -8.09
N LEU A 364 37.83 -17.19 -8.88
CA LEU A 364 38.03 -18.62 -8.88
C LEU A 364 39.33 -18.90 -9.62
N PRO A 365 40.24 -19.72 -9.08
CA PRO A 365 41.41 -20.16 -9.82
C PRO A 365 41.00 -20.72 -11.19
N PRO A 366 41.81 -20.52 -12.25
CA PRO A 366 41.47 -20.98 -13.59
C PRO A 366 41.02 -22.45 -13.60
N GLY A 367 39.89 -22.73 -14.25
CA GLY A 367 39.31 -24.07 -14.33
C GLY A 367 38.57 -24.57 -13.07
N HIS A 368 38.53 -23.81 -11.98
CA HIS A 368 37.78 -24.17 -10.77
C HIS A 368 36.30 -23.72 -10.86
N ARG A 369 35.44 -24.44 -10.14
CA ARG A 369 34.00 -24.16 -10.00
C ARG A 369 33.68 -23.94 -8.53
N GLN A 370 32.76 -23.02 -8.24
CA GLN A 370 32.30 -22.77 -6.87
C GLN A 370 31.12 -23.67 -6.51
N CYS A 371 31.17 -24.27 -5.32
CA CYS A 371 30.04 -25.03 -4.79
C CYS A 371 28.91 -24.09 -4.34
N THR A 372 27.69 -24.27 -4.83
CA THR A 372 26.54 -23.43 -4.44
C THR A 372 26.05 -23.62 -3.00
N ARG A 373 26.64 -24.55 -2.24
CA ARG A 373 26.26 -24.84 -0.84
C ARG A 373 27.29 -24.38 0.18
N CYS A 374 28.57 -24.70 -0.04
CA CYS A 374 29.66 -24.33 0.88
C CYS A 374 30.52 -23.18 0.37
N LEU A 375 30.24 -22.66 -0.84
CA LEU A 375 30.95 -21.56 -1.48
C LEU A 375 32.45 -21.80 -1.73
N THR A 376 32.94 -23.02 -1.50
CA THR A 376 34.34 -23.41 -1.75
C THR A 376 34.61 -23.55 -3.25
N ALA A 377 35.73 -22.98 -3.70
CA ALA A 377 36.29 -23.18 -5.04
C ALA A 377 36.96 -24.55 -5.13
N LEU A 378 36.53 -25.39 -6.06
CA LEU A 378 37.07 -26.74 -6.25
C LEU A 378 37.30 -27.02 -7.75
N PRO A 379 38.27 -27.87 -8.10
CA PRO A 379 38.44 -28.32 -9.48
C PRO A 379 37.22 -29.13 -9.94
N PRO A 380 37.00 -29.32 -11.26
CA PRO A 380 35.85 -30.06 -11.79
C PRO A 380 35.71 -31.49 -11.24
N SER A 381 36.81 -32.11 -10.84
CA SER A 381 36.86 -33.41 -10.17
C SER A 381 36.14 -33.43 -8.80
N GLY A 382 36.04 -32.27 -8.13
CA GLY A 382 35.32 -32.09 -6.87
C GLY A 382 33.79 -32.11 -7.00
N PHE A 383 33.26 -32.26 -8.21
CA PHE A 383 31.83 -32.30 -8.51
C PHE A 383 31.41 -33.62 -9.16
N TYR A 384 30.13 -33.96 -9.05
CA TYR A 384 29.53 -35.02 -9.85
C TYR A 384 29.07 -34.42 -11.18
N GLY A 385 29.88 -34.53 -12.23
CA GLY A 385 29.59 -34.00 -13.56
C GLY A 385 29.22 -32.50 -13.53
N LYS A 386 28.06 -32.16 -14.11
CA LYS A 386 27.55 -30.78 -14.21
C LYS A 386 26.80 -30.28 -12.95
N ARG A 387 26.79 -31.03 -11.85
CA ARG A 387 26.04 -30.62 -10.64
C ARG A 387 26.63 -29.36 -9.99
N PRO A 388 25.79 -28.49 -9.39
CA PRO A 388 26.22 -27.22 -8.81
C PRO A 388 26.82 -27.33 -7.39
N ALA A 389 26.60 -28.45 -6.70
CA ALA A 389 27.16 -28.72 -5.38
C ALA A 389 28.35 -29.70 -5.45
N CYS A 390 29.35 -29.51 -4.60
CA CYS A 390 30.51 -30.41 -4.51
C CYS A 390 30.09 -31.80 -3.97
N ARG A 391 30.94 -32.80 -4.22
CA ARG A 391 30.70 -34.20 -3.82
C ARG A 391 30.42 -34.34 -2.32
N GLU A 392 31.12 -33.58 -1.48
CA GLU A 392 30.95 -33.63 -0.03
C GLU A 392 29.59 -33.06 0.42
N CYS A 393 29.19 -31.91 -0.14
CA CYS A 393 27.86 -31.33 0.12
C CYS A 393 26.73 -32.21 -0.42
N GLU A 394 26.95 -32.93 -1.52
CA GLU A 394 26.00 -33.92 -2.01
C GLU A 394 25.91 -35.13 -1.09
N LYS A 395 27.04 -35.67 -0.63
CA LYS A 395 27.10 -36.78 0.32
C LYS A 395 26.37 -36.44 1.61
N LYS A 396 26.62 -35.25 2.19
CA LYS A 396 25.89 -34.76 3.38
C LYS A 396 24.38 -34.69 3.15
N ALA A 397 23.94 -34.16 2.02
CA ALA A 397 22.51 -34.09 1.72
C ALA A 397 21.87 -35.46 1.45
N ASN A 398 22.58 -36.39 0.82
CA ASN A 398 22.11 -37.75 0.61
C ASN A 398 22.00 -38.50 1.94
N ASN A 399 22.98 -38.35 2.84
CA ASN A 399 22.94 -38.91 4.18
C ASN A 399 21.75 -38.36 4.99
N ALA A 400 21.52 -37.04 4.94
CA ALA A 400 20.37 -36.41 5.60
C ALA A 400 19.03 -36.93 5.03
N ARG A 401 18.92 -37.10 3.70
CA ARG A 401 17.73 -37.70 3.07
C ARG A 401 17.53 -39.15 3.48
N TYR A 402 18.60 -39.94 3.57
CA TYR A 402 18.55 -41.32 4.01
C TYR A 402 18.10 -41.41 5.48
N ALA A 403 18.71 -40.62 6.37
CA ALA A 403 18.32 -40.53 7.77
C ALA A 403 16.84 -40.14 7.95
N ALA A 404 16.37 -39.15 7.19
CA ALA A 404 14.95 -38.76 7.20
C ALA A 404 14.01 -39.88 6.73
N LYS A 405 14.40 -40.64 5.70
CA LYS A 405 13.63 -41.82 5.25
C LYS A 405 13.58 -42.91 6.31
N VAL A 406 14.71 -43.20 6.96
CA VAL A 406 14.79 -44.20 8.04
C VAL A 406 13.95 -43.78 9.25
N ALA A 407 14.01 -42.51 9.65
CA ALA A 407 13.18 -41.97 10.72
C ALA A 407 11.67 -42.06 10.38
N ALA A 408 11.28 -41.71 9.15
CA ALA A 408 9.89 -41.81 8.70
C ALA A 408 9.38 -43.26 8.64
N ALA A 409 10.22 -44.22 8.26
CA ALA A 409 9.89 -45.64 8.27
C ALA A 409 9.70 -46.16 9.70
N LYS A 410 10.60 -45.79 10.62
CA LYS A 410 10.51 -46.16 12.05
C LYS A 410 9.28 -45.58 12.73
N ALA A 411 8.88 -44.36 12.37
CA ALA A 411 7.66 -43.72 12.87
C ALA A 411 6.38 -44.46 12.41
N LYS A 412 6.36 -45.02 11.19
CA LYS A 412 5.22 -45.81 10.68
C LYS A 412 5.09 -47.17 11.36
N THR A 413 6.17 -47.76 11.85
CA THR A 413 6.14 -49.04 12.59
C THR A 413 5.75 -48.88 14.07
N LEU A 414 5.81 -47.65 14.62
CA LEU A 414 5.51 -47.35 16.02
C LEU A 414 4.09 -46.83 16.27
N THR A 415 3.26 -46.65 15.23
CA THR A 415 1.83 -46.39 15.39
C THR A 415 1.12 -47.70 15.75
N PRO A 416 0.57 -47.86 16.99
CA PRO A 416 -0.14 -49.06 17.36
C PRO A 416 -1.38 -49.24 16.47
N ARG A 417 -1.61 -50.49 16.03
CA ARG A 417 -2.84 -50.90 15.34
C ARG A 417 -4.01 -50.60 16.28
N PRO A 418 -5.10 -49.95 15.82
CA PRO A 418 -6.31 -49.84 16.63
C PRO A 418 -6.76 -51.25 17.01
N LEU A 419 -6.98 -51.49 18.30
CA LEU A 419 -7.60 -52.73 18.78
C LEU A 419 -9.04 -52.74 18.25
N GLU A 420 -9.39 -53.80 17.52
CA GLU A 420 -10.76 -54.11 17.07
C GLU A 420 -11.65 -54.52 18.25
#